data_AF-A0A837GEX0-F1
#
_entry.id   AF-A0A837GEX0-F1
#
_cell.length_a   1.000
_cell.length_b   1.000
_cell.length_c   1.000
_cell.angle_alpha   90.00
_cell.angle_beta   90.00
_cell.angle_gamma   90.00
#
_symmetry.space_group_name_H-M   'P 1'
#
loop_
_entity.id
_entity.type
_entity.pdbx_description
1 polymer ?
#
loop_
_entity_poly.entity_id
_entity_poly.type
_entity_poly.pdbx_seq_one_letter_code
_entity_poly.pdbx_strand_id
1 'polypeptide(L)'
;MRYLKAAVCALTVVSCTFASMATTTSSGSSSSQQSLTSFSCLNAPSVSDFVPGDTMITSQNGVNCFAWQVFIGLSWPADTKTPGQPSSSAKATDFGKPGSGNTQPVSTWETYANSDAVFLPNGAKPKAFGARTSPWGDGPTPESCVSDDKAYRIMSSSRKASISEGSGGTFNMSGDMAQAFPSDNPNWLADKRGNLVYYEILFSKDQYDFIVDNELYNTNGQVDMIKANKNIAMPLGIGVKPSDDVTLGGLELKAAWLEVENPETGNWKTDYKLTTASVYDETTQTCSDKTLALVGLHIIHKTASQPQWIWATFEHKMNAPDNADLATAKNLGDYNFYSESCTEMDVPSQCTAKTVNDVPTTKTSCDVNVSPAFYLDGTKDCNPYPIQVSRLFKIQDTTDNKVASINAAAQALITETNAGSVFANYQLVNTLWSSAAVNDNSPPGKPPITPLSTSGATPTLSEVPVANTMLETYAQGFNCLSCHAYASVAQEAEEELGKSYATDYSFVFSLANPLPSLSCYWMENYDNFSWVPAPQGELSKQQCYELNSCGDGGKQSGGGCYKWASGPEQPAHPWK
;
A
#
# COMPACT_ATOMS: atom_id res chain seq x y z
N MET A 1 61.46 -51.33 -51.85
CA MET A 1 62.54 -51.64 -50.89
C MET A 1 61.91 -51.95 -49.54
N ARG A 2 62.26 -53.13 -49.00
CA ARG A 2 62.35 -53.53 -47.58
C ARG A 2 61.14 -53.40 -46.63
N TYR A 3 60.56 -54.58 -46.38
CA TYR A 3 60.00 -55.09 -45.11
C TYR A 3 60.80 -54.74 -43.85
N LEU A 4 60.17 -54.65 -42.68
CA LEU A 4 60.62 -55.17 -41.35
C LEU A 4 59.55 -54.83 -40.29
N LYS A 5 58.76 -55.78 -39.75
CA LYS A 5 59.02 -56.82 -38.72
C LYS A 5 59.11 -56.30 -37.27
N ALA A 6 58.33 -56.96 -36.41
CA ALA A 6 58.22 -56.83 -34.97
C ALA A 6 59.40 -57.44 -34.17
N ALA A 7 59.54 -57.02 -32.90
CA ALA A 7 60.08 -57.75 -31.73
C ALA A 7 59.82 -56.84 -30.49
N VAL A 8 59.01 -57.18 -29.47
CA VAL A 8 59.11 -58.20 -28.40
C VAL A 8 60.43 -58.16 -27.62
N CYS A 9 60.35 -57.77 -26.34
CA CYS A 9 61.28 -58.22 -25.30
C CYS A 9 60.48 -58.53 -24.02
N ALA A 10 60.90 -59.58 -23.32
CA ALA A 10 60.10 -60.39 -22.40
C ALA A 10 60.35 -60.11 -20.90
N LEU A 11 59.36 -60.51 -20.09
CA LEU A 11 59.32 -61.04 -18.69
C LEU A 11 60.46 -60.71 -17.70
N THR A 12 60.24 -60.39 -16.41
CA THR A 12 59.64 -61.30 -15.38
C THR A 12 59.12 -60.58 -14.10
N VAL A 13 57.91 -61.00 -13.70
CA VAL A 13 57.29 -61.28 -12.38
C VAL A 13 57.97 -60.86 -11.06
N VAL A 14 57.21 -60.14 -10.20
CA VAL A 14 57.15 -60.40 -8.75
C VAL A 14 55.68 -60.49 -8.32
N SER A 15 55.31 -61.64 -7.76
CA SER A 15 53.98 -61.95 -7.24
C SER A 15 53.79 -61.39 -5.82
N CYS A 16 52.62 -60.82 -5.54
CA CYS A 16 52.06 -60.76 -4.19
C CYS A 16 50.55 -60.99 -4.27
N THR A 17 50.11 -62.11 -3.71
CA THR A 17 48.72 -62.54 -3.54
C THR A 17 47.99 -61.68 -2.51
N PHE A 18 46.80 -61.18 -2.85
CA PHE A 18 45.78 -60.83 -1.86
C PHE A 18 44.42 -61.38 -2.27
N ALA A 19 43.74 -61.95 -1.29
CA ALA A 19 42.55 -62.77 -1.40
C ALA A 19 41.28 -61.98 -1.73
N SER A 20 40.38 -62.60 -2.49
CA SER A 20 39.00 -62.13 -2.68
C SER A 20 38.21 -62.23 -1.39
N MET A 21 37.63 -61.10 -0.97
CA MET A 21 36.42 -61.08 -0.13
C MET A 21 35.35 -60.29 -0.86
N ALA A 22 34.21 -60.94 -1.08
CA ALA A 22 33.01 -60.34 -1.65
C ALA A 22 32.46 -59.28 -0.70
N THR A 23 32.30 -58.05 -1.18
CA THR A 23 31.56 -57.00 -0.49
C THR A 23 30.09 -57.04 -0.90
N THR A 24 29.26 -57.16 0.14
CA THR A 24 27.81 -57.14 0.15
C THR A 24 27.23 -55.86 -0.47
N THR A 25 26.26 -56.02 -1.36
CA THR A 25 25.37 -54.96 -1.83
C THR A 25 24.54 -54.41 -0.67
N SER A 26 24.81 -53.18 -0.23
CA SER A 26 23.85 -52.41 0.55
C SER A 26 22.97 -51.61 -0.42
N SER A 27 21.67 -51.84 -0.34
CA SER A 27 20.65 -50.99 -0.93
C SER A 27 20.71 -49.62 -0.25
N GLY A 28 21.47 -48.69 -0.83
CA GLY A 28 21.43 -47.29 -0.47
C GLY A 28 20.04 -46.75 -0.82
N SER A 29 19.28 -46.41 0.21
CA SER A 29 18.07 -45.60 0.08
C SER A 29 18.40 -44.36 -0.72
N SER A 30 17.76 -44.21 -1.88
CA SER A 30 17.73 -42.96 -2.63
C SER A 30 17.08 -41.90 -1.74
N SER A 31 17.91 -41.10 -1.06
CA SER A 31 17.50 -39.77 -0.62
C SER A 31 17.11 -39.03 -1.89
N SER A 32 15.82 -38.77 -2.08
CA SER A 32 15.34 -37.78 -3.02
C SER A 32 16.10 -36.49 -2.76
N GLN A 33 17.01 -36.10 -3.66
CA GLN A 33 17.44 -34.71 -3.73
C GLN A 33 16.16 -33.91 -3.98
N GLN A 34 15.63 -33.27 -2.93
CA GLN A 34 14.65 -32.21 -3.08
C GLN A 34 15.26 -31.22 -4.07
N SER A 35 14.59 -31.05 -5.21
CA SER A 35 14.91 -29.99 -6.15
C SER A 35 14.84 -28.68 -5.38
N LEU A 36 16.00 -28.03 -5.14
CA LEU A 36 16.00 -26.66 -4.62
C LEU A 36 15.13 -25.82 -5.56
N THR A 37 14.19 -25.08 -5.00
CA THR A 37 13.40 -24.09 -5.72
C THR A 37 14.34 -23.15 -6.48
N SER A 38 14.26 -23.16 -7.82
CA SER A 38 15.18 -22.43 -8.68
C SER A 38 14.54 -21.11 -9.09
N PHE A 39 15.21 -20.00 -8.76
CA PHE A 39 14.81 -18.67 -9.17
C PHE A 39 15.62 -18.20 -10.38
N SER A 40 14.96 -17.51 -11.32
CA SER A 40 15.60 -16.94 -12.51
C SER A 40 16.29 -15.59 -12.22
N CYS A 41 16.92 -15.44 -11.06
CA CYS A 41 17.55 -14.19 -10.61
C CYS A 41 18.78 -14.48 -9.73
N LEU A 42 19.67 -13.49 -9.58
CA LEU A 42 20.91 -13.65 -8.81
C LEU A 42 20.64 -13.79 -7.31
N ASN A 43 19.77 -12.93 -6.77
CA ASN A 43 19.39 -12.93 -5.37
C ASN A 43 18.01 -13.60 -5.24
N ALA A 44 18.02 -14.91 -5.00
CA ALA A 44 16.81 -15.66 -4.74
C ALA A 44 16.15 -15.20 -3.43
N PRO A 45 14.82 -15.01 -3.40
CA PRO A 45 14.09 -14.76 -2.16
C PRO A 45 14.26 -15.89 -1.14
N SER A 46 14.07 -15.56 0.13
CA SER A 46 14.06 -16.49 1.25
C SER A 46 12.90 -16.17 2.19
N VAL A 47 12.34 -17.19 2.86
CA VAL A 47 11.32 -16.98 3.90
C VAL A 47 12.01 -16.52 5.19
N SER A 48 12.10 -15.20 5.34
CA SER A 48 12.70 -14.51 6.48
C SER A 48 12.02 -13.17 6.73
N ASP A 49 12.33 -12.53 7.86
CA ASP A 49 11.90 -11.18 8.23
C ASP A 49 12.68 -10.06 7.52
N PHE A 50 13.66 -10.41 6.69
CA PHE A 50 14.52 -9.45 6.03
C PHE A 50 13.80 -8.71 4.89
N VAL A 51 13.76 -7.38 5.01
CA VAL A 51 13.33 -6.46 3.95
C VAL A 51 14.56 -5.69 3.45
N PRO A 52 15.03 -5.91 2.20
CA PRO A 52 16.15 -5.17 1.65
C PRO A 52 15.78 -3.71 1.44
N GLY A 53 16.63 -2.77 1.88
CA GLY A 53 16.44 -1.33 1.64
C GLY A 53 16.89 -0.87 0.24
N ASP A 54 17.69 -1.66 -0.47
CA ASP A 54 18.11 -1.38 -1.84
C ASP A 54 18.28 -2.64 -2.69
N THR A 55 18.33 -2.46 -4.02
CA THR A 55 18.64 -3.49 -5.01
C THR A 55 19.78 -3.05 -5.91
N MET A 56 20.84 -3.85 -5.97
CA MET A 56 21.94 -3.64 -6.92
C MET A 56 21.66 -4.26 -8.30
N ILE A 57 20.47 -4.84 -8.50
CA ILE A 57 20.14 -5.60 -9.71
C ILE A 57 19.29 -4.76 -10.65
N THR A 58 19.70 -4.72 -11.92
CA THR A 58 19.08 -3.93 -13.00
C THR A 58 18.51 -4.82 -14.10
N SER A 59 17.88 -5.93 -13.73
CA SER A 59 17.15 -6.79 -14.68
C SER A 59 15.74 -7.01 -14.17
N GLN A 60 14.80 -7.23 -15.10
CA GLN A 60 13.39 -7.45 -14.74
C GLN A 60 13.22 -8.63 -13.76
N ASN A 61 13.92 -9.75 -14.01
CA ASN A 61 13.88 -10.89 -13.08
C ASN A 61 14.48 -10.56 -11.71
N GLY A 62 15.54 -9.75 -11.68
CA GLY A 62 16.16 -9.28 -10.45
C GLY A 62 15.21 -8.46 -9.59
N VAL A 63 14.52 -7.49 -10.20
CA VAL A 63 13.55 -6.66 -9.50
C VAL A 63 12.26 -7.42 -9.14
N ASN A 64 11.87 -8.44 -9.90
CA ASN A 64 10.77 -9.33 -9.52
C ASN A 64 11.13 -10.15 -8.27
N CYS A 65 12.36 -10.67 -8.17
CA CYS A 65 12.84 -11.35 -6.96
C CYS A 65 12.99 -10.39 -5.78
N PHE A 66 13.48 -9.17 -6.00
CA PHE A 66 13.49 -8.12 -4.98
C PHE A 66 12.07 -7.86 -4.46
N ALA A 67 11.09 -7.69 -5.35
CA ALA A 67 9.69 -7.50 -4.97
C ALA A 67 9.15 -8.65 -4.13
N TRP A 68 9.45 -9.91 -4.50
CA TRP A 68 9.08 -11.07 -3.68
C TRP A 68 9.77 -11.09 -2.31
N GLN A 69 11.05 -10.74 -2.22
CA GLN A 69 11.74 -10.65 -0.94
C GLN A 69 11.14 -9.54 -0.05
N VAL A 70 10.82 -8.37 -0.62
CA VAL A 70 10.14 -7.28 0.10
C VAL A 70 8.76 -7.73 0.56
N PHE A 71 7.95 -8.35 -0.30
CA PHE A 71 6.64 -8.89 0.06
C PHE A 71 6.72 -9.89 1.22
N ILE A 72 7.68 -10.82 1.17
CA ILE A 72 7.88 -11.83 2.21
C ILE A 72 8.29 -11.17 3.53
N GLY A 73 9.31 -10.31 3.54
CA GLY A 73 9.80 -9.66 4.76
C GLY A 73 8.74 -8.76 5.40
N LEU A 74 8.03 -7.97 4.59
CA LEU A 74 6.93 -7.13 5.07
C LEU A 74 5.76 -7.96 5.61
N SER A 75 5.49 -9.12 5.00
CA SER A 75 4.39 -10.01 5.39
C SER A 75 4.73 -10.92 6.59
N TRP A 76 5.97 -10.85 7.09
CA TRP A 76 6.40 -11.55 8.30
C TRP A 76 5.50 -11.21 9.50
N PRO A 77 5.29 -12.13 10.47
CA PRO A 77 4.54 -11.80 11.68
C PRO A 77 5.14 -10.60 12.42
N ALA A 78 4.32 -9.61 12.78
CA ALA A 78 4.73 -8.38 13.43
C ALA A 78 5.03 -8.58 14.93
N ASP A 79 5.92 -7.75 15.48
CA ASP A 79 5.92 -7.48 16.92
C ASP A 79 4.77 -6.53 17.25
N THR A 80 3.69 -7.08 17.81
CA THR A 80 2.50 -6.30 18.21
C THR A 80 2.77 -5.20 19.25
N LYS A 81 3.94 -5.20 19.91
CA LYS A 81 4.34 -4.15 20.86
C LYS A 81 5.14 -3.03 20.22
N THR A 82 5.75 -3.29 19.06
CA THR A 82 6.62 -2.37 18.36
C THR A 82 6.17 -2.29 16.90
N PRO A 83 5.16 -1.45 16.58
CA PRO A 83 4.64 -1.31 15.24
C PRO A 83 5.76 -1.05 14.22
N GLY A 84 5.60 -1.67 13.06
CA GLY A 84 6.54 -1.65 11.94
C GLY A 84 7.76 -2.56 12.11
N GLN A 85 7.90 -3.28 13.22
CA GLN A 85 8.98 -4.25 13.44
C GLN A 85 8.51 -5.69 13.29
N PRO A 86 9.29 -6.57 12.63
CA PRO A 86 9.00 -8.00 12.60
C PRO A 86 9.20 -8.64 13.97
N SER A 87 8.43 -9.69 14.26
CA SER A 87 8.60 -10.49 15.46
C SER A 87 9.87 -11.33 15.38
N SER A 88 10.82 -11.06 16.26
CA SER A 88 12.04 -11.86 16.43
C SER A 88 11.80 -13.26 16.99
N SER A 89 10.59 -13.52 17.50
CA SER A 89 10.19 -14.83 18.04
C SER A 89 9.49 -15.72 17.01
N ALA A 90 9.02 -15.14 15.91
CA ALA A 90 8.39 -15.90 14.83
C ALA A 90 9.43 -16.74 14.10
N LYS A 91 8.98 -17.89 13.60
CA LYS A 91 9.80 -18.81 12.80
C LYS A 91 9.35 -18.78 11.35
N ALA A 92 10.19 -19.24 10.45
CA ALA A 92 9.83 -19.36 9.03
C ALA A 92 8.55 -20.22 8.83
N THR A 93 8.32 -21.22 9.69
CA THR A 93 7.11 -22.05 9.70
C THR A 93 5.83 -21.31 10.13
N ASP A 94 5.95 -20.12 10.73
CA ASP A 94 4.81 -19.26 11.09
C ASP A 94 4.42 -18.31 9.94
N PHE A 95 5.24 -18.20 8.90
CA PHE A 95 4.99 -17.32 7.76
C PHE A 95 3.69 -17.69 7.04
N GLY A 96 2.73 -16.76 7.04
CA GLY A 96 1.41 -16.93 6.42
C GLY A 96 0.56 -18.02 7.07
N LYS A 97 0.78 -18.36 8.35
CA LYS A 97 -0.03 -19.37 9.06
C LYS A 97 -1.54 -19.11 8.91
N PRO A 98 -2.36 -20.13 8.59
CA PRO A 98 -3.83 -20.02 8.51
C PRO A 98 -4.46 -19.54 9.82
N GLY A 99 -5.60 -18.88 9.72
CA GLY A 99 -6.37 -18.42 10.88
C GLY A 99 -7.64 -17.67 10.47
N SER A 100 -8.50 -17.38 11.45
CA SER A 100 -9.58 -16.39 11.29
C SER A 100 -8.99 -14.97 11.39
N GLY A 101 -9.75 -13.94 11.01
CA GLY A 101 -9.27 -12.54 11.01
C GLY A 101 -8.63 -12.06 12.32
N ASN A 102 -9.07 -12.57 13.46
CA ASN A 102 -8.57 -12.23 14.80
C ASN A 102 -7.49 -13.19 15.36
N THR A 103 -7.21 -14.31 14.68
CA THR A 103 -6.25 -15.34 15.14
C THR A 103 -5.09 -15.52 14.18
N GLN A 104 -5.22 -15.06 12.94
CA GLN A 104 -4.11 -15.06 12.01
C GLN A 104 -3.06 -14.04 12.46
N PRO A 105 -1.75 -14.36 12.37
CA PRO A 105 -0.70 -13.40 12.73
C PRO A 105 -0.83 -12.11 11.92
N VAL A 106 -0.75 -10.97 12.61
CA VAL A 106 -0.66 -9.64 11.99
C VAL A 106 0.69 -9.56 11.26
N SER A 107 0.68 -9.15 9.99
CA SER A 107 1.89 -8.94 9.20
C SER A 107 2.54 -7.60 9.57
N THR A 108 3.87 -7.49 9.48
CA THR A 108 4.63 -6.29 9.85
C THR A 108 4.07 -5.03 9.17
N TRP A 109 3.78 -5.09 7.87
CA TRP A 109 3.23 -3.95 7.14
C TRP A 109 1.81 -3.54 7.60
N GLU A 110 1.02 -4.45 8.19
CA GLU A 110 -0.31 -4.09 8.72
C GLU A 110 -0.23 -3.18 9.96
N THR A 111 0.97 -3.04 10.53
CA THR A 111 1.24 -2.15 11.67
C THR A 111 1.90 -0.83 11.26
N TYR A 112 2.02 -0.58 9.95
CA TYR A 112 2.49 0.70 9.42
C TYR A 112 1.44 1.81 9.59
N ALA A 113 1.87 3.06 9.43
CA ALA A 113 0.98 4.20 9.59
C ALA A 113 0.02 4.29 8.41
N ASN A 114 -1.29 4.38 8.71
CA ASN A 114 -2.33 4.61 7.71
C ASN A 114 -2.42 6.10 7.36
N SER A 115 -2.68 6.45 6.09
CA SER A 115 -2.81 7.84 5.64
C SER A 115 -3.81 8.64 6.47
N ASP A 116 -4.94 8.05 6.85
CA ASP A 116 -5.97 8.73 7.65
C ASP A 116 -5.52 9.02 9.10
N ALA A 117 -4.51 8.32 9.60
CA ALA A 117 -3.89 8.58 10.89
C ALA A 117 -2.80 9.66 10.83
N VAL A 118 -2.39 10.06 9.62
CA VAL A 118 -1.30 11.02 9.38
C VAL A 118 -1.84 12.36 8.92
N PHE A 119 -2.72 12.35 7.93
CA PHE A 119 -3.32 13.54 7.33
C PHE A 119 -4.64 13.86 8.04
N LEU A 120 -4.51 14.37 9.25
CA LEU A 120 -5.65 14.62 10.13
C LEU A 120 -6.45 15.85 9.71
N PRO A 121 -7.74 15.93 10.09
CA PRO A 121 -8.53 17.15 9.96
C PRO A 121 -7.81 18.35 10.57
N ASN A 122 -8.03 19.54 9.99
CA ASN A 122 -7.43 20.79 10.43
C ASN A 122 -5.88 20.78 10.43
N GLY A 123 -5.25 19.93 9.62
CA GLY A 123 -3.79 19.82 9.55
C GLY A 123 -3.15 19.46 10.89
N ALA A 124 -3.90 18.79 11.78
CA ALA A 124 -3.45 18.48 13.12
C ALA A 124 -2.22 17.56 13.09
N LYS A 125 -1.33 17.74 14.07
CA LYS A 125 -0.13 16.92 14.18
C LYS A 125 -0.53 15.46 14.50
N PRO A 126 -0.08 14.48 13.71
CA PRO A 126 -0.35 13.08 14.01
C PRO A 126 0.39 12.61 15.26
N LYS A 127 -0.07 11.52 15.89
CA LYS A 127 0.52 10.98 17.13
C LYS A 127 1.90 10.35 16.87
N ALA A 128 2.47 9.64 17.83
CA ALA A 128 3.71 8.90 17.55
C ALA A 128 3.45 7.76 16.53
N PHE A 129 4.44 7.41 15.72
CA PHE A 129 4.34 6.26 14.81
C PHE A 129 3.87 5.01 15.57
N GLY A 130 2.90 4.30 15.00
CA GLY A 130 2.35 3.09 15.60
C GLY A 130 1.40 3.32 16.77
N ALA A 131 1.16 4.58 17.19
CA ALA A 131 0.10 4.86 18.13
C ALA A 131 -1.25 4.50 17.49
N ARG A 132 -2.08 3.72 18.20
CA ARG A 132 -3.46 3.46 17.81
C ARG A 132 -4.19 4.80 17.75
N THR A 133 -4.35 5.29 16.54
CA THR A 133 -4.90 6.60 16.23
C THR A 133 -6.18 6.34 15.47
N SER A 134 -7.27 6.91 15.98
CA SER A 134 -8.48 6.90 15.18
C SER A 134 -8.31 7.92 14.04
N PRO A 135 -8.92 7.68 12.87
CA PRO A 135 -8.86 8.62 11.75
C PRO A 135 -9.49 9.98 12.07
N TRP A 136 -10.15 10.10 13.23
CA TRP A 136 -10.73 11.34 13.75
C TRP A 136 -9.74 12.22 14.53
N GLY A 137 -8.47 11.82 14.66
CA GLY A 137 -7.44 12.59 15.38
C GLY A 137 -7.74 12.68 16.88
N ASP A 138 -7.83 13.91 17.39
CA ASP A 138 -8.32 14.20 18.76
C ASP A 138 -9.80 14.60 18.80
N GLY A 139 -10.50 14.50 17.66
CA GLY A 139 -11.96 14.70 17.57
C GLY A 139 -12.74 13.54 18.20
N PRO A 140 -14.06 13.72 18.42
CA PRO A 140 -14.91 12.68 18.99
C PRO A 140 -14.94 11.48 18.04
N THR A 141 -14.36 10.37 18.47
CA THR A 141 -14.54 9.07 17.82
C THR A 141 -15.99 8.63 18.09
N PRO A 142 -16.79 8.26 17.08
CA PRO A 142 -18.15 7.78 17.31
C PRO A 142 -18.13 6.65 18.35
N GLU A 143 -19.10 6.62 19.28
CA GLU A 143 -19.06 5.69 20.42
C GLU A 143 -18.93 4.22 19.98
N SER A 144 -19.63 3.83 18.92
CA SER A 144 -19.51 2.50 18.29
C SER A 144 -18.15 2.20 17.65
N CYS A 145 -17.35 3.24 17.38
CA CYS A 145 -16.01 3.17 16.79
C CYS A 145 -14.90 3.19 17.85
N VAL A 146 -15.26 3.34 19.13
CA VAL A 146 -14.34 3.14 20.25
C VAL A 146 -14.11 1.63 20.38
N SER A 147 -13.19 1.08 19.57
CA SER A 147 -12.91 -0.35 19.62
C SER A 147 -12.16 -0.71 20.89
N ASP A 148 -12.74 -1.62 21.66
CA ASP A 148 -12.07 -2.50 22.63
C ASP A 148 -10.81 -3.09 21.97
N ASP A 149 -9.60 -2.66 22.33
CA ASP A 149 -8.24 -3.23 22.12
C ASP A 149 -7.87 -4.10 20.88
N LYS A 150 -8.75 -4.26 19.88
CA LYS A 150 -8.78 -5.40 18.94
C LYS A 150 -8.74 -4.98 17.47
N ALA A 151 -9.02 -3.72 17.14
CA ALA A 151 -8.90 -3.24 15.76
C ALA A 151 -7.55 -2.54 15.55
N TYR A 152 -6.70 -3.11 14.69
CA TYR A 152 -5.49 -2.44 14.18
C TYR A 152 -5.81 -1.52 13.00
N ARG A 153 -7.03 -1.57 12.48
CA ARG A 153 -7.44 -0.87 11.26
C ARG A 153 -8.87 -0.37 11.36
N ILE A 154 -9.04 0.90 11.03
CA ILE A 154 -10.35 1.51 10.78
C ILE A 154 -10.45 1.73 9.27
N MET A 155 -11.52 1.26 8.65
CA MET A 155 -11.80 1.45 7.23
C MET A 155 -13.13 2.17 7.08
N SER A 156 -13.28 3.01 6.05
CA SER A 156 -14.59 3.55 5.70
C SER A 156 -15.20 2.71 4.58
N SER A 157 -16.51 2.43 4.68
CA SER A 157 -17.34 1.92 3.58
C SER A 157 -17.50 2.91 2.41
N SER A 158 -16.89 4.08 2.55
CA SER A 158 -16.75 5.16 1.60
C SER A 158 -18.06 5.88 1.27
N ARG A 159 -18.30 6.95 2.05
CA ARG A 159 -18.89 8.21 1.57
C ARG A 159 -17.96 9.39 1.86
N LYS A 160 -16.63 9.32 1.64
CA LYS A 160 -15.78 10.53 1.66
C LYS A 160 -16.07 11.43 0.44
N ALA A 161 -17.29 11.92 0.32
CA ALA A 161 -17.47 13.35 0.13
C ALA A 161 -16.76 13.99 1.30
N SER A 162 -15.70 14.74 1.00
CA SER A 162 -15.15 15.76 1.88
C SER A 162 -16.25 16.29 2.83
N ILE A 163 -16.14 16.02 4.13
CA ILE A 163 -16.75 16.89 5.13
C ILE A 163 -15.87 18.15 5.14
N SER A 164 -15.96 18.93 4.08
CA SER A 164 -15.69 20.36 4.12
C SER A 164 -17.07 21.01 4.08
N GLU A 165 -17.60 21.29 5.27
CA GLU A 165 -18.64 22.30 5.39
C GLU A 165 -18.16 23.57 4.66
N GLY A 166 -18.82 23.92 3.56
CA GLY A 166 -18.90 25.32 3.12
C GLY A 166 -18.14 25.79 1.88
N SER A 167 -17.47 24.97 1.07
CA SER A 167 -16.87 25.44 -0.19
C SER A 167 -17.67 24.97 -1.42
N GLY A 168 -18.56 25.85 -1.90
CA GLY A 168 -19.13 25.74 -3.24
C GLY A 168 -18.05 25.91 -4.30
N GLY A 169 -17.43 24.81 -4.70
CA GLY A 169 -16.41 24.73 -5.74
C GLY A 169 -16.38 23.31 -6.31
N THR A 170 -16.23 23.22 -7.62
CA THR A 170 -16.06 22.04 -8.48
C THR A 170 -15.73 20.71 -7.78
N PHE A 171 -16.54 19.69 -8.07
CA PHE A 171 -16.38 18.28 -7.69
C PHE A 171 -14.94 17.81 -7.97
N ASN A 172 -14.11 17.72 -6.93
CA ASN A 172 -12.76 17.17 -7.00
C ASN A 172 -12.79 15.83 -6.26
N MET A 173 -12.61 14.73 -7.00
CA MET A 173 -12.53 13.38 -6.44
C MET A 173 -11.18 13.17 -5.73
N SER A 174 -11.07 13.75 -4.54
CA SER A 174 -10.03 13.48 -3.54
C SER A 174 -10.74 13.25 -2.20
N GLY A 175 -10.57 12.15 -1.48
CA GLY A 175 -9.55 11.14 -1.56
C GLY A 175 -9.97 9.92 -0.76
N ASP A 176 -10.64 8.99 -1.45
CA ASP A 176 -10.60 7.55 -1.15
C ASP A 176 -11.25 6.79 -2.31
N MET A 177 -12.40 7.21 -2.84
CA MET A 177 -13.12 6.35 -3.79
C MET A 177 -12.47 6.20 -5.18
N ALA A 178 -11.57 7.09 -5.62
CA ALA A 178 -10.79 6.95 -6.88
C ALA A 178 -9.83 5.73 -6.91
N GLN A 179 -9.99 4.78 -5.99
CA GLN A 179 -9.09 3.66 -5.72
C GLN A 179 -9.11 2.54 -6.76
N ALA A 180 -10.15 2.41 -7.62
CA ALA A 180 -10.21 1.48 -8.77
C ALA A 180 -10.36 2.19 -10.16
N PHE A 181 -10.38 3.53 -10.15
CA PHE A 181 -10.30 4.53 -11.24
C PHE A 181 -11.34 4.52 -12.38
N PRO A 182 -12.37 5.39 -12.37
CA PRO A 182 -12.24 6.65 -13.15
C PRO A 182 -12.83 7.90 -12.45
N SER A 183 -12.27 9.07 -12.79
CA SER A 183 -12.41 10.40 -12.16
C SER A 183 -13.81 11.03 -12.10
N ASP A 184 -14.84 10.42 -12.71
CA ASP A 184 -16.19 11.01 -12.85
C ASP A 184 -17.32 9.96 -12.75
N ASN A 185 -17.01 8.74 -12.31
CA ASN A 185 -17.95 7.63 -12.23
C ASN A 185 -17.89 6.98 -10.84
N PRO A 186 -18.96 6.31 -10.37
CA PRO A 186 -18.85 5.43 -9.22
C PRO A 186 -17.83 4.34 -9.52
N ASN A 187 -17.06 3.97 -8.51
CA ASN A 187 -15.81 3.20 -8.63
C ASN A 187 -15.58 2.27 -7.43
N TRP A 188 -16.62 2.04 -6.63
CA TRP A 188 -16.64 0.95 -5.67
C TRP A 188 -16.53 -0.41 -6.40
N LEU A 189 -16.08 -1.44 -5.69
CA LEU A 189 -15.93 -2.80 -6.21
C LEU A 189 -16.59 -3.78 -5.24
N ALA A 190 -17.33 -4.75 -5.78
CA ALA A 190 -17.91 -5.84 -5.01
C ALA A 190 -17.74 -7.18 -5.72
N ASP A 191 -17.57 -8.23 -4.94
CA ASP A 191 -17.39 -9.59 -5.45
C ASP A 191 -18.69 -10.18 -6.04
N LYS A 192 -18.63 -11.40 -6.58
CA LYS A 192 -19.80 -12.08 -7.16
C LYS A 192 -20.95 -12.33 -6.19
N ARG A 193 -20.72 -12.15 -4.88
CA ARG A 193 -21.69 -12.29 -3.80
C ARG A 193 -22.23 -10.93 -3.32
N GLY A 194 -21.70 -9.81 -3.84
CA GLY A 194 -22.07 -8.46 -3.45
C GLY A 194 -21.28 -7.88 -2.26
N ASN A 195 -20.23 -8.57 -1.81
CA ASN A 195 -19.37 -8.11 -0.71
C ASN A 195 -18.40 -7.03 -1.19
N LEU A 196 -18.27 -5.95 -0.44
CA LEU A 196 -17.44 -4.78 -0.81
C LEU A 196 -15.94 -5.03 -0.68
N VAL A 197 -15.19 -4.34 -1.52
CA VAL A 197 -13.74 -4.17 -1.39
C VAL A 197 -13.44 -2.81 -0.78
N TYR A 198 -12.69 -2.82 0.31
CA TYR A 198 -12.17 -1.65 1.00
C TYR A 198 -10.69 -1.47 0.65
N TYR A 199 -10.19 -0.25 0.80
CA TYR A 199 -8.78 0.02 0.54
C TYR A 199 -8.17 0.87 1.63
N GLU A 200 -6.85 0.89 1.64
CA GLU A 200 -6.06 1.74 2.53
C GLU A 200 -4.71 2.05 1.90
N ILE A 201 -4.08 3.12 2.38
CA ILE A 201 -2.71 3.47 2.08
C ILE A 201 -1.92 3.47 3.39
N LEU A 202 -0.79 2.78 3.39
CA LEU A 202 0.09 2.60 4.55
C LEU A 202 1.51 2.99 4.19
N PHE A 203 2.28 3.51 5.14
CA PHE A 203 3.70 3.81 4.88
C PHE A 203 4.61 3.51 6.07
N SER A 204 5.85 3.18 5.73
CA SER A 204 6.90 2.78 6.67
C SER A 204 7.23 3.88 7.68
N LYS A 205 7.96 3.50 8.72
CA LYS A 205 8.42 4.45 9.74
C LYS A 205 9.30 5.55 9.14
N ASP A 206 10.21 5.22 8.23
CA ASP A 206 11.11 6.21 7.61
C ASP A 206 10.34 7.26 6.81
N GLN A 207 9.30 6.85 6.08
CA GLN A 207 8.41 7.76 5.37
C GLN A 207 7.54 8.57 6.32
N TYR A 208 7.01 7.95 7.38
CA TYR A 208 6.24 8.62 8.41
C TYR A 208 7.04 9.73 9.10
N ASP A 209 8.23 9.40 9.59
CA ASP A 209 9.13 10.34 10.26
C ASP A 209 9.46 11.50 9.32
N PHE A 210 9.75 11.23 8.04
CA PHE A 210 9.98 12.29 7.05
C PHE A 210 8.79 13.25 6.92
N ILE A 211 7.57 12.73 6.82
CA ILE A 211 6.35 13.56 6.73
C ILE A 211 6.17 14.41 7.99
N VAL A 212 6.31 13.81 9.16
CA VAL A 212 6.06 14.48 10.46
C VAL A 212 7.14 15.50 10.80
N ASP A 213 8.41 15.14 10.63
CA ASP A 213 9.55 16.00 10.96
C ASP A 213 9.65 17.23 10.05
N ASN A 214 9.07 17.17 8.85
CA ASN A 214 9.00 18.28 7.90
C ASN A 214 7.61 18.95 7.84
N GLU A 215 6.70 18.58 8.74
CA GLU A 215 5.32 19.14 8.83
C GLU A 215 4.49 18.99 7.55
N LEU A 216 4.81 17.99 6.71
CA LEU A 216 4.17 17.79 5.40
C LEU A 216 2.78 17.15 5.47
N TYR A 217 2.34 16.79 6.68
CA TYR A 217 0.98 16.33 6.97
C TYR A 217 -0.07 17.45 6.90
N ASN A 218 0.35 18.72 6.81
CA ASN A 218 -0.54 19.87 6.62
C ASN A 218 -0.06 20.75 5.45
N THR A 219 -1.00 21.49 4.86
CA THR A 219 -0.76 22.35 3.69
C THR A 219 0.30 23.42 3.97
N ASN A 220 0.29 24.01 5.17
CA ASN A 220 1.21 25.09 5.55
C ASN A 220 2.67 24.62 5.54
N GLY A 221 2.95 23.44 6.10
CA GLY A 221 4.29 22.86 6.09
C GLY A 221 4.80 22.56 4.68
N GLN A 222 3.92 22.10 3.78
CA GLN A 222 4.27 21.94 2.36
C GLN A 222 4.63 23.28 1.71
N VAL A 223 3.84 24.32 1.92
CA VAL A 223 4.12 25.68 1.43
C VAL A 223 5.44 26.21 1.96
N ASP A 224 5.69 26.08 3.26
CA ASP A 224 6.91 26.56 3.91
C ASP A 224 8.16 25.83 3.41
N MET A 225 8.07 24.51 3.20
CA MET A 225 9.15 23.72 2.61
C MET A 225 9.52 24.23 1.22
N ILE A 226 8.52 24.46 0.35
CA ILE A 226 8.75 24.92 -1.02
C ILE A 226 9.27 26.37 -1.04
N LYS A 227 8.72 27.29 -0.24
CA LYS A 227 9.20 28.68 -0.13
C LYS A 227 10.63 28.76 0.41
N ALA A 228 11.05 27.80 1.23
CA ALA A 228 12.43 27.64 1.67
C ALA A 228 13.36 27.02 0.59
N ASN A 229 12.87 26.83 -0.64
CA ASN A 229 13.54 26.14 -1.75
C ASN A 229 13.94 24.69 -1.41
N LYS A 230 13.24 24.01 -0.48
CA LYS A 230 13.53 22.62 -0.15
C LYS A 230 12.63 21.68 -0.95
N ASN A 231 13.21 20.58 -1.42
CA ASN A 231 12.50 19.56 -2.18
C ASN A 231 11.72 18.64 -1.23
N ILE A 232 10.49 18.29 -1.58
CA ILE A 232 9.79 17.15 -0.97
C ILE A 232 10.41 15.89 -1.58
N ALA A 233 11.43 15.34 -0.93
CA ALA A 233 12.22 14.21 -1.41
C ALA A 233 12.24 13.10 -0.35
N MET A 234 11.52 12.00 -0.58
CA MET A 234 11.48 10.90 0.37
C MET A 234 12.88 10.30 0.59
N PRO A 235 13.13 9.77 1.80
CA PRO A 235 14.41 9.14 2.13
C PRO A 235 14.72 7.97 1.19
N LEU A 236 16.00 7.78 0.87
CA LEU A 236 16.48 6.69 0.03
C LEU A 236 16.77 5.47 0.90
N GLY A 237 16.20 4.32 0.55
CA GLY A 237 16.57 3.06 1.16
C GLY A 237 17.99 2.61 0.81
N ILE A 238 18.66 1.95 1.75
CA ILE A 238 20.01 1.37 1.62
C ILE A 238 20.08 0.00 2.30
N GLY A 239 21.05 -0.81 1.88
CA GLY A 239 21.28 -2.16 2.43
C GLY A 239 20.60 -3.24 1.60
N VAL A 240 21.38 -4.21 1.15
CA VAL A 240 20.97 -5.18 0.11
C VAL A 240 20.90 -6.59 0.68
N LYS A 241 21.67 -6.88 1.74
CA LYS A 241 21.74 -8.20 2.38
C LYS A 241 21.47 -8.12 3.89
N PRO A 242 21.11 -9.23 4.54
CA PRO A 242 20.80 -9.25 5.99
C PRO A 242 21.92 -8.80 6.93
N SER A 243 23.18 -8.75 6.45
CA SER A 243 24.32 -8.28 7.26
C SER A 243 24.63 -6.80 7.07
N ASP A 244 23.88 -6.08 6.24
CA ASP A 244 24.05 -4.64 6.06
C ASP A 244 23.32 -3.85 7.16
N ASP A 245 23.72 -2.60 7.34
CA ASP A 245 22.91 -1.61 8.04
C ASP A 245 21.81 -1.14 7.09
N VAL A 246 20.56 -1.54 7.37
CA VAL A 246 19.42 -1.34 6.48
C VAL A 246 18.62 -0.12 6.90
N THR A 247 18.31 0.73 5.92
CA THR A 247 17.28 1.77 6.03
C THR A 247 16.27 1.51 4.92
N LEU A 248 14.98 1.52 5.21
CA LEU A 248 13.96 1.23 4.20
C LEU A 248 13.75 2.44 3.28
N GLY A 249 13.84 3.66 3.83
CA GLY A 249 13.51 4.87 3.09
C GLY A 249 12.02 4.97 2.77
N GLY A 250 11.68 5.68 1.70
CA GLY A 250 10.31 5.81 1.22
C GLY A 250 9.74 4.45 0.85
N LEU A 251 8.75 3.97 1.61
CA LEU A 251 8.08 2.71 1.35
C LEU A 251 6.61 2.86 1.71
N GLU A 252 5.77 2.72 0.69
CA GLU A 252 4.34 2.95 0.74
C GLU A 252 3.60 1.75 0.15
N LEU A 253 2.47 1.40 0.74
CA LEU A 253 1.63 0.30 0.34
C LEU A 253 0.21 0.81 0.07
N LYS A 254 -0.45 0.21 -0.92
CA LYS A 254 -1.88 0.38 -1.13
C LYS A 254 -2.52 -1.00 -1.15
N ALA A 255 -3.38 -1.29 -0.18
CA ALA A 255 -4.00 -2.61 -0.04
C ALA A 255 -5.48 -2.58 -0.44
N ALA A 256 -5.98 -3.67 -1.01
CA ALA A 256 -7.38 -3.92 -1.31
C ALA A 256 -7.86 -5.14 -0.51
N TRP A 257 -8.99 -4.98 0.19
CA TRP A 257 -9.50 -5.88 1.21
C TRP A 257 -10.97 -6.21 0.95
N LEU A 258 -11.27 -7.47 0.60
CA LEU A 258 -12.62 -7.95 0.37
C LEU A 258 -13.31 -8.30 1.69
N GLU A 259 -14.54 -7.83 1.91
CA GLU A 259 -15.37 -8.27 3.04
C GLU A 259 -15.69 -9.76 2.96
N VAL A 260 -15.60 -10.45 4.09
CA VAL A 260 -15.95 -11.86 4.21
C VAL A 260 -17.01 -12.04 5.29
N GLU A 261 -18.27 -12.24 4.88
CA GLU A 261 -19.39 -12.44 5.83
C GLU A 261 -19.26 -13.74 6.63
N ASN A 262 -18.86 -14.83 5.98
CA ASN A 262 -18.79 -16.17 6.57
C ASN A 262 -17.36 -16.73 6.54
N PRO A 263 -16.41 -16.10 7.28
CA PRO A 263 -14.97 -16.44 7.21
C PRO A 263 -14.66 -17.84 7.74
N GLU A 264 -15.60 -18.44 8.46
CA GLU A 264 -15.52 -19.81 8.99
C GLU A 264 -15.84 -20.89 7.93
N THR A 265 -16.38 -20.51 6.78
CA THR A 265 -16.82 -21.44 5.72
C THR A 265 -15.89 -21.41 4.51
N GLY A 266 -15.86 -22.51 3.75
CA GLY A 266 -15.00 -22.62 2.57
C GLY A 266 -13.51 -22.53 2.92
N ASN A 267 -12.75 -21.90 2.02
CA ASN A 267 -11.29 -21.84 2.13
C ASN A 267 -10.75 -20.48 2.62
N TRP A 268 -11.60 -19.58 3.12
CA TRP A 268 -11.16 -18.23 3.51
C TRP A 268 -9.98 -18.25 4.48
N LYS A 269 -10.03 -19.09 5.52
CA LYS A 269 -8.95 -19.19 6.52
C LYS A 269 -7.65 -19.80 6.01
N THR A 270 -7.74 -20.69 5.03
CA THR A 270 -6.61 -21.49 4.53
C THR A 270 -5.95 -20.84 3.33
N ASP A 271 -6.70 -20.03 2.58
CA ASP A 271 -6.22 -19.50 1.31
C ASP A 271 -5.87 -18.01 1.39
N TYR A 272 -6.50 -17.25 2.30
CA TYR A 272 -6.37 -15.79 2.34
C TYR A 272 -5.66 -15.28 3.59
N LYS A 273 -4.95 -14.16 3.42
CA LYS A 273 -4.57 -13.29 4.53
C LYS A 273 -5.81 -12.53 4.98
N LEU A 274 -6.34 -12.93 6.13
CA LEU A 274 -7.45 -12.32 6.84
C LEU A 274 -6.97 -11.33 7.90
N THR A 275 -7.83 -10.36 8.18
CA THR A 275 -7.67 -9.37 9.25
C THR A 275 -9.04 -8.99 9.79
N THR A 276 -9.08 -8.46 11.02
CA THR A 276 -10.29 -7.83 11.57
C THR A 276 -10.12 -6.32 11.50
N ALA A 277 -11.08 -5.65 10.87
CA ALA A 277 -11.12 -4.20 10.75
C ALA A 277 -12.43 -3.66 11.33
N SER A 278 -12.36 -2.47 11.93
CA SER A 278 -13.53 -1.70 12.29
C SER A 278 -13.96 -0.89 11.07
N VAL A 279 -15.10 -1.25 10.47
CA VAL A 279 -15.63 -0.58 9.28
C VAL A 279 -16.65 0.47 9.70
N TYR A 280 -16.35 1.73 9.43
CA TYR A 280 -17.25 2.85 9.63
C TYR A 280 -18.29 2.92 8.50
N ASP A 281 -19.56 2.90 8.89
CA ASP A 281 -20.69 3.18 8.03
C ASP A 281 -21.12 4.64 8.24
N GLU A 282 -20.87 5.46 7.21
CA GLU A 282 -21.19 6.89 7.23
C GLU A 282 -22.71 7.15 7.22
N THR A 283 -23.52 6.18 6.79
CA THR A 283 -24.98 6.25 6.78
C THR A 283 -25.53 6.19 8.19
N THR A 284 -25.10 5.19 8.96
CA THR A 284 -25.55 4.98 10.34
C THR A 284 -24.69 5.77 11.34
N GLN A 285 -23.56 6.31 10.89
CA GLN A 285 -22.51 6.91 11.72
C GLN A 285 -22.02 5.95 12.80
N THR A 286 -21.94 4.66 12.46
CA THR A 286 -21.49 3.62 13.37
C THR A 286 -20.40 2.74 12.79
N CYS A 287 -19.52 2.21 13.63
CA CYS A 287 -18.59 1.17 13.22
C CYS A 287 -19.12 -0.22 13.49
N SER A 288 -18.69 -1.17 12.67
CA SER A 288 -18.89 -2.61 12.89
C SER A 288 -17.61 -3.38 12.60
N ASP A 289 -17.31 -4.38 13.43
CA ASP A 289 -16.16 -5.25 13.18
C ASP A 289 -16.46 -6.19 12.01
N LYS A 290 -15.59 -6.17 11.00
CA LYS A 290 -15.66 -7.02 9.81
C LYS A 290 -14.39 -7.84 9.66
N THR A 291 -14.54 -9.05 9.13
CA THR A 291 -13.38 -9.84 8.66
C THR A 291 -13.15 -9.50 7.20
N LEU A 292 -11.91 -9.13 6.87
CA LEU A 292 -11.52 -8.78 5.51
C LEU A 292 -10.40 -9.67 5.01
N ALA A 293 -10.42 -9.98 3.71
CA ALA A 293 -9.42 -10.79 3.01
C ALA A 293 -8.59 -9.92 2.05
N LEU A 294 -7.26 -10.02 2.13
CA LEU A 294 -6.36 -9.30 1.23
C LEU A 294 -6.53 -9.84 -0.19
N VAL A 295 -6.95 -8.99 -1.12
CA VAL A 295 -7.15 -9.33 -2.53
C VAL A 295 -6.18 -8.59 -3.45
N GLY A 296 -5.67 -7.43 -3.08
CA GLY A 296 -4.67 -6.69 -3.87
C GLY A 296 -3.70 -5.94 -2.99
N LEU A 297 -2.45 -5.77 -3.46
CA LEU A 297 -1.42 -5.04 -2.75
C LEU A 297 -0.44 -4.40 -3.74
N HIS A 298 -0.29 -3.08 -3.64
CA HIS A 298 0.87 -2.37 -4.18
C HIS A 298 1.90 -2.20 -3.09
N ILE A 299 3.16 -2.38 -3.44
CA ILE A 299 4.32 -2.04 -2.63
C ILE A 299 5.21 -1.16 -3.50
N ILE A 300 5.36 0.10 -3.11
CA ILE A 300 6.25 1.03 -3.80
C ILE A 300 7.41 1.35 -2.87
N HIS A 301 8.64 1.27 -3.38
CA HIS A 301 9.84 1.35 -2.56
C HIS A 301 10.91 2.20 -3.24
N LYS A 302 11.26 3.32 -2.62
CA LYS A 302 12.33 4.23 -3.03
C LYS A 302 13.66 3.80 -2.45
N THR A 303 14.62 3.53 -3.32
CA THR A 303 15.95 3.07 -2.91
C THR A 303 17.04 3.95 -3.50
N ALA A 304 18.26 3.87 -2.95
CA ALA A 304 19.40 4.62 -3.48
C ALA A 304 19.69 4.28 -4.96
N SER A 305 19.51 3.01 -5.36
CA SER A 305 19.69 2.58 -6.75
C SER A 305 18.46 2.83 -7.64
N GLN A 306 17.28 3.05 -7.05
CA GLN A 306 16.02 3.30 -7.75
C GLN A 306 15.28 4.53 -7.18
N PRO A 307 15.79 5.76 -7.41
CA PRO A 307 15.17 7.00 -6.94
C PRO A 307 13.81 7.34 -7.59
N GLN A 308 13.46 6.70 -8.72
CA GLN A 308 12.10 6.78 -9.32
C GLN A 308 11.14 5.71 -8.77
N TRP A 309 11.51 5.10 -7.64
CA TRP A 309 10.80 4.02 -6.97
C TRP A 309 10.72 2.72 -7.79
N ILE A 310 10.64 1.62 -7.05
CA ILE A 310 10.29 0.30 -7.55
C ILE A 310 8.81 0.10 -7.23
N TRP A 311 8.03 -0.33 -8.20
CA TRP A 311 6.58 -0.42 -8.14
C TRP A 311 6.15 -1.88 -8.31
N ALA A 312 5.88 -2.56 -7.21
CA ALA A 312 5.52 -3.97 -7.22
C ALA A 312 4.02 -4.17 -6.98
N THR A 313 3.37 -4.96 -7.83
CA THR A 313 1.94 -5.26 -7.73
C THR A 313 1.70 -6.73 -7.46
N PHE A 314 1.02 -7.03 -6.36
CA PHE A 314 0.63 -8.39 -5.95
C PHE A 314 -0.89 -8.51 -5.88
N GLU A 315 -1.41 -9.68 -6.22
CA GLU A 315 -2.83 -10.00 -6.06
C GLU A 315 -3.05 -11.45 -5.67
N HIS A 316 -4.24 -11.76 -5.14
CA HIS A 316 -4.64 -13.14 -4.88
C HIS A 316 -5.02 -13.85 -6.20
N LYS A 317 -4.54 -15.09 -6.40
CA LYS A 317 -4.72 -15.83 -7.68
C LYS A 317 -6.18 -16.10 -8.05
N MET A 318 -7.08 -16.10 -7.06
CA MET A 318 -8.52 -16.35 -7.25
C MET A 318 -9.36 -15.08 -7.42
N ASN A 319 -8.75 -13.91 -7.65
CA ASN A 319 -9.53 -12.69 -7.89
C ASN A 319 -10.36 -12.74 -9.17
N ALA A 320 -9.69 -12.91 -10.31
CA ALA A 320 -10.31 -12.82 -11.63
C ALA A 320 -9.61 -13.72 -12.66
N PRO A 321 -10.37 -14.25 -13.65
CA PRO A 321 -9.81 -14.97 -14.79
C PRO A 321 -9.06 -14.03 -15.74
N ASP A 322 -8.19 -14.60 -16.59
CA ASP A 322 -7.66 -13.86 -17.72
C ASP A 322 -8.74 -13.60 -18.76
N ASN A 323 -8.75 -12.40 -19.34
CA ASN A 323 -9.73 -12.02 -20.36
C ASN A 323 -9.68 -12.93 -21.59
N ALA A 324 -8.50 -13.43 -21.95
CA ALA A 324 -8.29 -14.38 -23.05
C ALA A 324 -8.98 -15.74 -22.80
N ASP A 325 -9.15 -16.12 -21.53
CA ASP A 325 -9.73 -17.41 -21.16
C ASP A 325 -11.27 -17.33 -21.17
N LEU A 326 -11.87 -16.13 -21.08
CA LEU A 326 -13.33 -15.94 -21.07
C LEU A 326 -14.05 -16.49 -22.30
N ALA A 327 -13.42 -16.37 -23.48
CA ALA A 327 -14.03 -16.81 -24.73
C ALA A 327 -13.79 -18.30 -25.05
N THR A 328 -12.85 -18.95 -24.36
CA THR A 328 -12.26 -20.22 -24.81
C THR A 328 -12.29 -21.32 -23.76
N ALA A 329 -12.26 -20.98 -22.47
CA ALA A 329 -12.29 -21.95 -21.40
C ALA A 329 -13.72 -22.46 -21.15
N LYS A 330 -13.84 -23.77 -20.89
CA LYS A 330 -15.06 -24.36 -20.36
C LYS A 330 -14.89 -24.55 -18.85
N ASN A 331 -15.77 -23.95 -18.06
CA ASN A 331 -15.70 -23.91 -16.59
C ASN A 331 -14.47 -23.12 -16.10
N LEU A 332 -14.55 -21.80 -16.20
CA LEU A 332 -13.60 -20.95 -15.50
C LEU A 332 -13.69 -21.26 -14.00
N GLY A 333 -12.55 -21.30 -13.30
CA GLY A 333 -12.52 -21.60 -11.86
C GLY A 333 -13.43 -20.69 -11.04
N ASP A 334 -13.65 -21.02 -9.77
CA ASP A 334 -14.54 -20.26 -8.88
C ASP A 334 -13.91 -18.94 -8.39
N TYR A 335 -13.68 -18.00 -9.30
CA TYR A 335 -13.09 -16.69 -9.01
C TYR A 335 -14.01 -15.84 -8.11
N ASN A 336 -13.43 -14.92 -7.35
CA ASN A 336 -14.19 -14.04 -6.45
C ASN A 336 -15.01 -13.00 -7.22
N PHE A 337 -14.45 -12.42 -8.28
CA PHE A 337 -15.02 -11.26 -8.98
C PHE A 337 -15.53 -11.60 -10.39
N TYR A 338 -15.76 -12.87 -10.68
CA TYR A 338 -16.31 -13.30 -11.97
C TYR A 338 -17.34 -14.42 -11.77
N SER A 339 -18.42 -14.37 -12.54
CA SER A 339 -19.47 -15.38 -12.55
C SER A 339 -20.02 -15.57 -13.96
N GLU A 340 -20.01 -16.82 -14.43
CA GLU A 340 -20.67 -17.20 -15.70
C GLU A 340 -22.20 -17.01 -15.65
N SER A 341 -22.78 -16.80 -14.46
CA SER A 341 -24.22 -16.60 -14.23
C SER A 341 -24.59 -15.17 -13.86
N CYS A 342 -23.82 -14.18 -14.31
CA CYS A 342 -24.15 -12.76 -14.09
C CYS A 342 -25.53 -12.39 -14.67
N THR A 343 -26.28 -11.55 -13.97
CA THR A 343 -27.59 -11.03 -14.41
C THR A 343 -27.63 -9.52 -14.26
N GLU A 344 -28.03 -8.82 -15.32
CA GLU A 344 -28.27 -7.38 -15.28
C GLU A 344 -29.56 -7.07 -14.48
N MET A 345 -29.53 -5.98 -13.73
CA MET A 345 -30.65 -5.50 -12.93
C MET A 345 -30.93 -4.04 -13.27
N ASP A 346 -32.18 -3.60 -13.11
CA ASP A 346 -32.51 -2.18 -13.26
C ASP A 346 -31.85 -1.37 -12.13
N VAL A 347 -31.35 -0.17 -12.46
CA VAL A 347 -30.85 0.77 -11.45
C VAL A 347 -32.03 1.23 -10.59
N PRO A 348 -31.97 1.08 -9.24
CA PRO A 348 -33.08 1.50 -8.40
C PRO A 348 -33.35 3.00 -8.54
N SER A 349 -34.62 3.38 -8.69
CA SER A 349 -35.02 4.76 -9.02
C SER A 349 -34.58 5.82 -8.01
N GLN A 350 -34.33 5.41 -6.77
CA GLN A 350 -33.85 6.29 -5.70
C GLN A 350 -32.32 6.46 -5.69
N CYS A 351 -31.59 5.66 -6.45
CA CYS A 351 -30.13 5.72 -6.52
C CYS A 351 -29.66 6.75 -7.53
N THR A 352 -28.57 7.43 -7.21
CA THR A 352 -27.90 8.32 -8.15
C THR A 352 -27.20 7.47 -9.20
N ALA A 353 -27.73 7.43 -10.42
CA ALA A 353 -27.15 6.69 -11.51
C ALA A 353 -25.88 7.36 -12.05
N LYS A 354 -24.93 6.53 -12.49
CA LYS A 354 -23.81 6.94 -13.34
C LYS A 354 -24.36 7.52 -14.65
N THR A 355 -23.75 8.60 -15.13
CA THR A 355 -24.07 9.17 -16.45
C THR A 355 -22.97 8.86 -17.46
N VAL A 356 -23.36 8.59 -18.70
CA VAL A 356 -22.45 8.41 -19.84
C VAL A 356 -22.94 9.33 -20.94
N ASN A 357 -22.11 10.31 -21.35
CA ASN A 357 -22.51 11.37 -22.29
C ASN A 357 -23.81 12.06 -21.87
N ASP A 358 -23.91 12.46 -20.60
CA ASP A 358 -25.08 13.09 -19.98
C ASP A 358 -26.36 12.23 -19.96
N VAL A 359 -26.26 10.93 -20.27
CA VAL A 359 -27.38 9.98 -20.21
C VAL A 359 -27.24 9.08 -18.98
N PRO A 360 -28.21 9.08 -18.05
CA PRO A 360 -28.21 8.16 -16.91
C PRO A 360 -28.27 6.70 -17.35
N THR A 361 -27.47 5.88 -16.69
CA THR A 361 -27.48 4.43 -16.87
C THR A 361 -28.74 3.87 -16.23
N THR A 362 -29.43 2.96 -16.93
CA THR A 362 -30.69 2.36 -16.43
C THR A 362 -30.52 0.94 -15.91
N LYS A 363 -29.39 0.28 -16.19
CA LYS A 363 -29.11 -1.09 -15.78
C LYS A 363 -27.70 -1.29 -15.25
N THR A 364 -27.51 -2.26 -14.37
CA THR A 364 -26.20 -2.82 -14.05
C THR A 364 -25.62 -3.53 -15.28
N SER A 365 -24.31 -3.74 -15.30
CA SER A 365 -23.61 -4.40 -16.41
C SER A 365 -23.07 -5.77 -15.99
N CYS A 366 -23.11 -6.73 -16.92
CA CYS A 366 -22.38 -7.99 -16.83
C CYS A 366 -21.09 -7.99 -17.66
N ASP A 367 -20.77 -6.87 -18.33
CA ASP A 367 -19.47 -6.71 -18.97
C ASP A 367 -18.38 -6.57 -17.91
N VAL A 368 -17.24 -7.20 -18.19
CA VAL A 368 -16.08 -7.16 -17.32
C VAL A 368 -15.46 -5.77 -17.28
N ASN A 369 -14.96 -5.38 -16.11
CA ASN A 369 -14.20 -4.13 -15.89
C ASN A 369 -15.00 -2.86 -16.22
N VAL A 370 -16.33 -2.89 -16.07
CA VAL A 370 -17.20 -1.72 -16.22
C VAL A 370 -17.49 -1.11 -14.85
N SER A 371 -17.26 0.20 -14.70
CA SER A 371 -17.55 0.91 -13.45
C SER A 371 -19.04 0.82 -13.09
N PRO A 372 -19.39 0.83 -11.79
CA PRO A 372 -20.76 0.69 -11.35
C PRO A 372 -21.79 1.60 -12.03
N ALA A 373 -23.04 1.15 -12.05
CA ALA A 373 -24.16 1.87 -12.66
C ALA A 373 -24.74 2.95 -11.74
N PHE A 374 -24.41 2.94 -10.45
CA PHE A 374 -24.88 3.93 -9.46
C PHE A 374 -23.91 4.08 -8.28
N TYR A 375 -24.04 5.19 -7.56
CA TYR A 375 -23.30 5.47 -6.33
C TYR A 375 -23.96 4.79 -5.12
N LEU A 376 -23.14 4.26 -4.21
CA LEU A 376 -23.65 3.70 -2.95
C LEU A 376 -24.29 4.80 -2.10
N ASP A 377 -25.44 4.48 -1.51
CA ASP A 377 -26.17 5.37 -0.61
C ASP A 377 -27.08 4.53 0.29
N GLY A 378 -26.55 4.14 1.45
CA GLY A 378 -27.32 3.37 2.45
C GLY A 378 -28.59 4.07 2.96
N THR A 379 -28.70 5.41 2.86
CA THR A 379 -29.94 6.11 3.27
C THR A 379 -31.08 5.90 2.28
N LYS A 380 -30.77 5.41 1.08
CA LYS A 380 -31.71 5.15 -0.02
C LYS A 380 -31.70 3.68 -0.43
N ASP A 381 -31.15 2.79 0.39
CA ASP A 381 -30.99 1.37 0.09
C ASP A 381 -30.23 1.09 -1.22
N CYS A 382 -29.28 1.97 -1.57
CA CYS A 382 -28.42 1.82 -2.74
C CYS A 382 -27.21 0.96 -2.40
N ASN A 383 -27.47 -0.34 -2.29
CA ASN A 383 -26.53 -1.36 -1.86
C ASN A 383 -25.60 -1.82 -3.00
N PRO A 384 -24.40 -2.33 -2.69
CA PRO A 384 -23.50 -2.91 -3.68
C PRO A 384 -24.15 -4.06 -4.43
N TYR A 385 -23.68 -4.28 -5.65
CA TYR A 385 -24.05 -5.41 -6.49
C TYR A 385 -22.81 -6.02 -7.17
N PRO A 386 -22.86 -7.27 -7.64
CA PRO A 386 -21.70 -7.92 -8.25
C PRO A 386 -21.11 -7.14 -9.43
N ILE A 387 -19.80 -6.85 -9.37
CA ILE A 387 -19.04 -6.32 -10.50
C ILE A 387 -18.27 -7.47 -11.16
N GLN A 388 -18.39 -7.60 -12.48
CA GLN A 388 -17.61 -8.57 -13.24
C GLN A 388 -16.20 -8.01 -13.50
N VAL A 389 -15.18 -8.78 -13.18
CA VAL A 389 -13.77 -8.42 -13.36
C VAL A 389 -13.05 -9.49 -14.16
N SER A 390 -12.19 -9.04 -15.08
CA SER A 390 -11.23 -9.91 -15.77
C SER A 390 -9.87 -9.24 -15.82
N ARG A 391 -8.81 -10.04 -15.88
CA ARG A 391 -7.44 -9.55 -16.07
C ARG A 391 -7.18 -9.34 -17.55
N LEU A 392 -6.95 -8.10 -17.96
CA LEU A 392 -6.71 -7.78 -19.37
C LEU A 392 -5.35 -8.29 -19.87
N PHE A 393 -4.34 -8.30 -19.00
CA PHE A 393 -2.97 -8.69 -19.32
C PHE A 393 -2.57 -9.94 -18.53
N LYS A 394 -2.45 -11.06 -19.23
CA LYS A 394 -2.09 -12.36 -18.63
C LYS A 394 -0.71 -12.29 -17.97
N ILE A 395 -0.59 -12.82 -16.76
CA ILE A 395 0.70 -13.01 -16.07
C ILE A 395 1.39 -14.20 -16.74
N GLN A 396 2.40 -13.91 -17.55
CA GLN A 396 3.12 -14.93 -18.31
C GLN A 396 4.58 -14.54 -18.49
N ASP A 397 5.43 -15.56 -18.68
CA ASP A 397 6.83 -15.35 -18.99
C ASP A 397 7.00 -14.79 -20.41
N THR A 398 7.97 -13.89 -20.55
CA THR A 398 8.53 -13.42 -21.82
C THR A 398 10.01 -13.78 -21.88
N THR A 399 10.74 -13.33 -22.88
CA THR A 399 12.20 -13.52 -22.96
C THR A 399 12.90 -12.93 -21.74
N ASP A 400 12.60 -11.68 -21.41
CA ASP A 400 13.33 -10.88 -20.41
C ASP A 400 12.62 -10.78 -19.06
N ASN A 401 11.33 -11.16 -19.00
CA ASN A 401 10.54 -11.16 -17.77
C ASN A 401 10.00 -12.58 -17.47
N LYS A 402 10.53 -13.24 -16.43
CA LYS A 402 10.14 -14.58 -16.00
C LYS A 402 9.16 -14.56 -14.82
N VAL A 403 8.22 -13.61 -14.81
CA VAL A 403 7.31 -13.38 -13.68
C VAL A 403 6.50 -14.62 -13.28
N ALA A 404 5.98 -15.40 -14.24
CA ALA A 404 5.19 -16.58 -13.93
C ALA A 404 6.06 -17.71 -13.35
N SER A 405 7.26 -17.92 -13.90
CA SER A 405 8.23 -18.87 -13.32
C SER A 405 8.71 -18.45 -11.94
N ILE A 406 8.95 -17.14 -11.71
CA ILE A 406 9.35 -16.60 -10.41
C ILE A 406 8.20 -16.74 -9.38
N ASN A 407 6.95 -16.49 -9.77
CA ASN A 407 5.79 -16.74 -8.92
C ASN A 407 5.72 -18.21 -8.50
N ALA A 408 5.85 -19.15 -9.45
CA ALA A 408 5.85 -20.57 -9.13
C ALA A 408 6.97 -20.96 -8.16
N ALA A 409 8.19 -20.41 -8.35
CA ALA A 409 9.31 -20.65 -7.45
C ALA A 409 9.08 -20.06 -6.05
N ALA A 410 8.53 -18.84 -5.94
CA ALA A 410 8.19 -18.21 -4.67
C ALA A 410 7.10 -18.99 -3.91
N GLN A 411 6.04 -19.40 -4.60
CA GLN A 411 4.96 -20.19 -4.02
C GLN A 411 5.45 -21.57 -3.56
N ALA A 412 6.33 -22.22 -4.34
CA ALA A 412 6.96 -23.47 -3.93
C ALA A 412 7.87 -23.28 -2.70
N LEU A 413 8.70 -22.24 -2.67
CA LEU A 413 9.54 -21.90 -1.51
C LEU A 413 8.71 -21.68 -0.24
N ILE A 414 7.62 -20.92 -0.36
CA ILE A 414 6.69 -20.66 0.74
C ILE A 414 6.04 -21.96 1.19
N THR A 415 5.57 -22.80 0.27
CA THR A 415 4.92 -24.09 0.56
C THR A 415 5.89 -25.09 1.21
N GLU A 416 7.13 -25.15 0.75
CA GLU A 416 8.19 -25.98 1.34
C GLU A 416 8.50 -25.56 2.77
N THR A 417 8.44 -24.26 3.06
CA THR A 417 8.69 -23.71 4.40
C THR A 417 7.49 -23.89 5.33
N ASN A 418 6.29 -23.62 4.82
CA ASN A 418 5.02 -23.80 5.51
C ASN A 418 3.94 -24.21 4.50
N ALA A 419 3.61 -25.50 4.48
CA ALA A 419 2.65 -26.07 3.53
C ALA A 419 1.22 -25.50 3.65
N GLY A 420 0.90 -24.88 4.79
CA GLY A 420 -0.38 -24.19 5.00
C GLY A 420 -0.31 -22.69 4.77
N SER A 421 0.80 -22.13 4.31
CA SER A 421 0.95 -20.68 4.21
C SER A 421 -0.05 -20.07 3.23
N VAL A 422 -0.88 -19.13 3.70
CA VAL A 422 -1.85 -18.42 2.85
C VAL A 422 -1.15 -17.61 1.76
N PHE A 423 0.09 -17.17 2.01
CA PHE A 423 0.87 -16.38 1.06
C PHE A 423 1.30 -17.16 -0.19
N ALA A 424 1.20 -18.50 -0.19
CA ALA A 424 1.37 -19.32 -1.40
C ALA A 424 0.23 -19.14 -2.42
N ASN A 425 -0.86 -18.43 -2.06
CA ASN A 425 -1.99 -18.14 -2.95
C ASN A 425 -1.93 -16.74 -3.59
N TYR A 426 -0.86 -15.98 -3.33
CA TYR A 426 -0.62 -14.66 -3.91
C TYR A 426 0.40 -14.77 -5.05
N GLN A 427 0.36 -13.81 -5.96
CA GLN A 427 1.24 -13.75 -7.12
C GLN A 427 1.64 -12.32 -7.45
N LEU A 428 2.88 -12.12 -7.88
CA LEU A 428 3.34 -10.87 -8.47
C LEU A 428 2.70 -10.73 -9.86
N VAL A 429 1.99 -9.64 -10.10
CA VAL A 429 1.51 -9.26 -11.43
C VAL A 429 2.71 -8.84 -12.28
N ASN A 430 3.44 -7.83 -11.81
CA ASN A 430 4.70 -7.37 -12.39
C ASN A 430 5.40 -6.37 -11.44
N THR A 431 6.63 -6.01 -11.78
CA THR A 431 7.38 -4.93 -11.12
C THR A 431 7.77 -3.86 -12.15
N LEU A 432 7.35 -2.62 -11.96
CA LEU A 432 7.82 -1.46 -12.73
C LEU A 432 9.00 -0.81 -11.99
N TRP A 433 10.06 -0.46 -12.72
CA TRP A 433 11.29 0.15 -12.19
C TRP A 433 11.94 1.01 -13.28
N SER A 434 13.11 1.61 -13.02
CA SER A 434 13.84 2.37 -14.04
C SER A 434 15.18 1.76 -14.42
N SER A 435 15.31 1.39 -15.69
CA SER A 435 16.58 0.95 -16.30
C SER A 435 17.58 2.10 -16.50
N ALA A 436 17.13 3.34 -16.36
CA ALA A 436 17.95 4.55 -16.44
C ALA A 436 17.50 5.55 -15.36
N ALA A 437 17.63 5.13 -14.09
CA ALA A 437 17.05 5.83 -12.96
C ALA A 437 17.57 7.27 -12.83
N VAL A 438 16.65 8.22 -12.71
CA VAL A 438 16.96 9.64 -12.43
C VAL A 438 16.43 10.07 -11.07
N ASN A 439 17.16 10.96 -10.40
CA ASN A 439 16.67 11.57 -9.18
C ASN A 439 16.25 13.02 -9.47
N ASP A 440 14.96 13.23 -9.71
CA ASP A 440 14.39 14.57 -9.99
C ASP A 440 14.58 15.55 -8.82
N ASN A 441 14.86 15.03 -7.62
CA ASN A 441 15.15 15.81 -6.44
C ASN A 441 16.63 16.23 -6.29
N SER A 442 17.46 15.99 -7.32
CA SER A 442 18.88 16.34 -7.35
C SER A 442 19.21 17.42 -8.40
N PRO A 443 20.07 18.41 -8.10
CA PRO A 443 20.60 18.71 -6.76
C PRO A 443 19.51 19.28 -5.84
N PRO A 444 19.66 19.16 -4.50
CA PRO A 444 18.72 19.75 -3.57
C PRO A 444 18.70 21.27 -3.70
N GLY A 445 17.60 21.90 -3.27
CA GLY A 445 17.47 23.37 -3.36
C GLY A 445 16.64 23.85 -4.56
N LYS A 446 16.10 22.92 -5.35
CA LYS A 446 15.33 23.20 -6.56
C LYS A 446 14.13 22.25 -6.62
N PRO A 447 13.02 22.60 -5.95
CA PRO A 447 11.85 21.74 -5.90
C PRO A 447 11.31 21.50 -7.32
N PRO A 448 11.17 20.24 -7.77
CA PRO A 448 10.61 19.94 -9.09
C PRO A 448 9.11 20.27 -9.13
N ILE A 449 8.61 20.50 -10.35
CA ILE A 449 7.18 20.61 -10.63
C ILE A 449 6.72 19.36 -11.39
N THR A 450 5.42 19.08 -11.34
CA THR A 450 4.86 17.96 -12.10
C THR A 450 4.90 18.23 -13.63
N PRO A 451 5.01 17.17 -14.46
CA PRO A 451 5.28 15.79 -14.08
C PRO A 451 6.77 15.53 -13.79
N LEU A 452 7.06 14.60 -12.88
CA LEU A 452 8.38 14.00 -12.68
C LEU A 452 8.75 13.07 -13.85
N SER A 453 10.03 12.72 -13.96
CA SER A 453 10.55 11.93 -15.08
C SER A 453 9.99 10.51 -15.11
N THR A 454 9.51 10.05 -16.26
CA THR A 454 9.22 8.62 -16.49
C THR A 454 10.34 7.92 -17.28
N SER A 455 11.52 8.56 -17.36
CA SER A 455 12.66 8.03 -18.13
C SER A 455 13.10 6.69 -17.59
N GLY A 456 13.41 5.75 -18.49
CA GLY A 456 13.87 4.42 -18.13
C GLY A 456 12.78 3.48 -17.57
N ALA A 457 11.52 3.92 -17.48
CA ALA A 457 10.40 3.09 -17.01
C ALA A 457 10.36 1.73 -17.73
N THR A 458 10.52 0.66 -16.95
CA THR A 458 10.69 -0.72 -17.42
C THR A 458 9.80 -1.65 -16.57
N PRO A 459 8.92 -2.46 -17.18
CA PRO A 459 8.60 -2.47 -18.61
C PRO A 459 7.92 -1.16 -19.03
N THR A 460 8.06 -0.84 -20.31
CA THR A 460 7.36 0.32 -20.89
C THR A 460 5.85 0.07 -20.93
N LEU A 461 5.05 1.16 -20.98
CA LEU A 461 3.59 1.05 -21.16
C LEU A 461 3.19 0.20 -22.37
N SER A 462 3.96 0.27 -23.45
CA SER A 462 3.74 -0.48 -24.68
C SER A 462 4.03 -1.97 -24.58
N GLU A 463 4.78 -2.41 -23.56
CA GLU A 463 5.16 -3.81 -23.38
C GLU A 463 4.16 -4.53 -22.48
N VAL A 464 4.03 -4.10 -21.22
CA VAL A 464 3.12 -4.72 -20.25
C VAL A 464 2.66 -3.68 -19.23
N PRO A 465 1.38 -3.27 -19.24
CA PRO A 465 0.77 -2.51 -18.16
C PRO A 465 0.87 -3.29 -16.84
N VAL A 466 1.16 -2.58 -15.75
CA VAL A 466 1.21 -3.14 -14.39
C VAL A 466 -0.07 -2.73 -13.69
N ALA A 467 -1.09 -3.59 -13.79
CA ALA A 467 -2.42 -3.33 -13.26
C ALA A 467 -2.89 -4.47 -12.36
N ASN A 468 -3.25 -4.13 -11.13
CA ASN A 468 -3.93 -5.03 -10.22
C ASN A 468 -5.39 -5.14 -10.62
N THR A 469 -5.94 -6.36 -10.62
CA THR A 469 -7.35 -6.55 -10.96
C THR A 469 -8.31 -5.86 -9.99
N MET A 470 -7.88 -5.53 -8.76
CA MET A 470 -8.68 -4.90 -7.70
C MET A 470 -8.37 -3.41 -7.48
N LEU A 471 -7.15 -2.95 -7.79
CA LEU A 471 -6.72 -1.55 -7.60
C LEU A 471 -6.82 -0.72 -8.89
N GLU A 472 -6.78 -1.34 -10.06
CA GLU A 472 -6.92 -0.66 -11.35
C GLU A 472 -8.01 -1.31 -12.20
N THR A 473 -9.04 -1.88 -11.57
CA THR A 473 -10.10 -2.66 -12.23
C THR A 473 -10.61 -2.02 -13.51
N TYR A 474 -10.89 -0.71 -13.46
CA TYR A 474 -11.49 0.04 -14.56
C TYR A 474 -10.45 0.79 -15.43
N ALA A 475 -9.16 0.61 -15.16
CA ALA A 475 -8.04 1.33 -15.79
C ALA A 475 -6.79 0.45 -16.01
N GLN A 476 -6.97 -0.84 -16.34
CA GLN A 476 -5.84 -1.79 -16.45
C GLN A 476 -4.86 -1.50 -17.60
N GLY A 477 -5.16 -0.54 -18.48
CA GLY A 477 -4.30 -0.15 -19.61
C GLY A 477 -3.19 0.86 -19.28
N PHE A 478 -3.07 1.26 -18.01
CA PHE A 478 -2.05 2.20 -17.53
C PHE A 478 -0.99 1.49 -16.69
N ASN A 479 0.14 2.16 -16.44
CA ASN A 479 1.12 1.75 -15.44
C ASN A 479 1.19 2.79 -14.33
N CYS A 480 1.85 2.45 -13.21
CA CYS A 480 1.88 3.31 -12.03
C CYS A 480 2.40 4.73 -12.35
N LEU A 481 3.49 4.82 -13.13
CA LEU A 481 4.10 6.10 -13.51
C LEU A 481 3.23 6.96 -14.44
N SER A 482 2.20 6.39 -15.08
CA SER A 482 1.25 7.16 -15.90
C SER A 482 0.52 8.23 -15.09
N CYS A 483 0.26 7.95 -13.81
CA CYS A 483 -0.39 8.87 -12.89
C CYS A 483 0.60 9.41 -11.86
N HIS A 484 1.40 8.55 -11.22
CA HIS A 484 2.26 8.94 -10.09
C HIS A 484 3.30 10.01 -10.46
N ALA A 485 3.69 10.16 -11.73
CA ALA A 485 4.54 11.27 -12.16
C ALA A 485 3.91 12.65 -11.89
N TYR A 486 2.59 12.73 -11.76
CA TYR A 486 1.82 13.95 -11.48
C TYR A 486 1.48 14.14 -10.00
N ALA A 487 2.02 13.32 -9.11
CA ALA A 487 1.81 13.52 -7.67
C ALA A 487 2.38 14.87 -7.23
N SER A 488 1.53 15.67 -6.58
CA SER A 488 1.82 17.04 -6.16
C SER A 488 1.42 17.32 -4.72
N VAL A 489 1.84 18.49 -4.25
CA VAL A 489 1.35 19.11 -3.01
C VAL A 489 -0.18 19.21 -3.00
N ALA A 490 -0.77 19.38 -1.81
CA ALA A 490 -2.20 19.58 -1.63
C ALA A 490 -2.73 20.76 -2.46
N GLN A 491 -4.01 20.68 -2.85
CA GLN A 491 -4.64 21.67 -3.74
C GLN A 491 -4.48 23.10 -3.20
N GLU A 492 -4.73 23.31 -1.90
CA GLU A 492 -4.60 24.61 -1.26
C GLU A 492 -3.14 25.11 -1.26
N ALA A 493 -2.15 24.20 -1.17
CA ALA A 493 -0.74 24.55 -1.26
C ALA A 493 -0.39 24.95 -2.69
N GLU A 494 -0.90 24.23 -3.69
CA GLU A 494 -0.73 24.57 -5.11
C GLU A 494 -1.34 25.95 -5.42
N GLU A 495 -2.54 26.24 -4.91
CA GLU A 495 -3.20 27.54 -5.06
C GLU A 495 -2.36 28.67 -4.46
N GLU A 496 -1.78 28.48 -3.27
CA GLU A 496 -0.92 29.48 -2.63
C GLU A 496 0.43 29.66 -3.34
N LEU A 497 1.03 28.56 -3.80
CA LEU A 497 2.33 28.56 -4.48
C LEU A 497 2.23 29.00 -5.95
N GLY A 498 1.03 28.94 -6.53
CA GLY A 498 0.75 29.22 -7.94
C GLY A 498 1.31 28.19 -8.92
N LYS A 499 1.74 27.01 -8.43
CA LYS A 499 2.33 25.92 -9.21
C LYS A 499 2.14 24.56 -8.53
N SER A 500 1.97 23.52 -9.34
CA SER A 500 1.93 22.13 -8.90
C SER A 500 3.35 21.59 -8.64
N TYR A 501 3.84 21.77 -7.42
CA TYR A 501 5.13 21.23 -6.99
C TYR A 501 5.03 19.72 -6.74
N ALA A 502 5.97 18.97 -7.26
CA ALA A 502 5.93 17.51 -7.23
C ALA A 502 6.33 16.93 -5.87
N THR A 503 5.71 15.81 -5.50
CA THR A 503 5.87 15.15 -4.20
C THR A 503 6.45 13.74 -4.33
N ASP A 504 7.50 13.63 -5.13
CA ASP A 504 8.34 12.43 -5.22
C ASP A 504 7.55 11.15 -5.51
N TYR A 505 6.62 11.26 -6.46
CA TYR A 505 5.70 10.22 -6.94
C TYR A 505 4.63 9.74 -5.94
N SER A 506 4.53 10.31 -4.73
CA SER A 506 3.50 9.92 -3.77
C SER A 506 2.34 10.92 -3.73
N PHE A 507 1.11 10.42 -3.93
CA PHE A 507 -0.11 11.22 -3.86
C PHE A 507 -0.57 11.52 -2.44
N VAL A 508 0.01 10.89 -1.40
CA VAL A 508 -0.48 11.03 -0.02
C VAL A 508 -0.41 12.47 0.48
N PHE A 509 0.51 13.28 -0.02
CA PHE A 509 0.61 14.70 0.33
C PHE A 509 -0.59 15.54 -0.10
N SER A 510 -1.34 15.08 -1.10
CA SER A 510 -2.59 15.73 -1.51
C SER A 510 -3.69 15.63 -0.47
N LEU A 511 -3.56 14.72 0.51
CA LEU A 511 -4.51 14.52 1.60
C LEU A 511 -4.34 15.55 2.73
N ALA A 512 -3.29 16.38 2.68
CA ALA A 512 -3.00 17.35 3.71
C ALA A 512 -4.08 18.43 3.79
N ASN A 513 -4.56 18.67 5.01
CA ASN A 513 -5.51 19.73 5.30
C ASN A 513 -4.78 21.01 5.74
N PRO A 514 -5.35 22.20 5.49
CA PRO A 514 -4.80 23.44 6.02
C PRO A 514 -4.95 23.49 7.55
N LEU A 515 -4.03 24.20 8.20
CA LEU A 515 -4.23 24.58 9.59
C LEU A 515 -5.43 25.54 9.71
N PRO A 516 -6.17 25.54 10.83
CA PRO A 516 -7.24 26.49 11.05
C PRO A 516 -6.78 27.94 10.90
N SER A 517 -7.71 28.81 10.55
CA SER A 517 -7.47 30.25 10.57
C SER A 517 -6.95 30.70 11.93
N LEU A 518 -5.97 31.60 11.92
CA LEU A 518 -5.38 32.12 13.14
C LEU A 518 -6.46 32.66 14.09
N SER A 519 -6.39 32.22 15.35
CA SER A 519 -7.30 32.58 16.41
C SER A 519 -6.55 32.87 17.71
N CYS A 520 -7.29 33.40 18.67
CA CYS A 520 -6.75 33.66 20.00
C CYS A 520 -6.88 32.42 20.88
N TYR A 521 -5.76 31.97 21.44
CA TYR A 521 -5.70 30.89 22.40
C TYR A 521 -5.22 31.44 23.74
N TRP A 522 -5.81 30.94 24.82
CA TRP A 522 -5.47 31.27 26.20
C TRP A 522 -4.88 30.03 26.88
N MET A 523 -3.87 30.23 27.73
CA MET A 523 -3.32 29.16 28.54
C MET A 523 -4.19 28.96 29.77
N GLU A 524 -4.85 27.80 29.85
CA GLU A 524 -5.75 27.51 30.95
C GLU A 524 -5.01 27.41 32.28
N ASN A 525 -5.72 27.60 33.40
CA ASN A 525 -5.11 27.62 34.74
C ASN A 525 -5.76 26.64 35.72
N TYR A 526 -6.58 25.71 35.25
CA TYR A 526 -7.31 24.75 36.09
C TYR A 526 -6.86 23.29 35.92
N ASP A 527 -6.22 22.92 34.80
CA ASP A 527 -5.66 21.58 34.59
C ASP A 527 -4.13 21.63 34.37
N ASN A 528 -3.64 21.37 33.16
CA ASN A 528 -2.22 21.15 32.85
C ASN A 528 -1.54 22.34 32.15
N PHE A 529 -2.09 23.55 32.27
CA PHE A 529 -1.65 24.73 31.52
C PHE A 529 -1.67 24.54 30.00
N SER A 530 -2.67 23.82 29.51
CA SER A 530 -2.90 23.62 28.08
C SER A 530 -3.38 24.91 27.41
N TRP A 531 -3.07 25.07 26.13
CA TRP A 531 -3.67 26.14 25.34
C TRP A 531 -5.06 25.72 24.89
N VAL A 532 -6.05 26.59 25.10
CA VAL A 532 -7.45 26.37 24.69
C VAL A 532 -7.98 27.62 23.97
N PRO A 533 -9.05 27.52 23.16
CA PRO A 533 -9.69 28.69 22.57
C PRO A 533 -9.99 29.75 23.65
N ALA A 534 -9.75 31.02 23.34
CA ALA A 534 -9.94 32.10 24.30
C ALA A 534 -11.39 32.09 24.84
N PRO A 535 -11.60 32.16 26.17
CA PRO A 535 -12.94 32.05 26.76
C PRO A 535 -13.87 33.21 26.38
N GLN A 536 -13.32 34.29 25.82
CA GLN A 536 -14.05 35.44 25.28
C GLN A 536 -14.68 35.16 23.89
N GLY A 537 -14.42 34.01 23.27
CA GLY A 537 -14.88 33.66 21.93
C GLY A 537 -13.94 34.14 20.82
N GLU A 538 -14.49 34.44 19.64
CA GLU A 538 -13.71 34.94 18.50
C GLU A 538 -13.16 36.34 18.80
N LEU A 539 -11.83 36.44 18.85
CA LEU A 539 -11.09 37.68 19.08
C LEU A 539 -10.26 38.00 17.84
N SER A 540 -10.16 39.28 17.50
CA SER A 540 -9.15 39.74 16.53
C SER A 540 -7.74 39.57 17.08
N LYS A 541 -6.74 39.54 16.18
CA LYS A 541 -5.32 39.52 16.55
C LYS A 541 -4.95 40.62 17.56
N GLN A 542 -5.50 41.81 17.36
CA GLN A 542 -5.26 42.96 18.23
C GLN A 542 -5.86 42.77 19.63
N GLN A 543 -7.10 42.28 19.73
CA GLN A 543 -7.73 42.00 21.02
C GLN A 543 -6.98 40.86 21.75
N CYS A 544 -6.53 39.85 21.02
CA CYS A 544 -5.72 38.78 21.58
C CYS A 544 -4.38 39.28 22.13
N TYR A 545 -3.72 40.15 21.37
CA TYR A 545 -2.48 40.82 21.79
C TYR A 545 -2.71 41.62 23.07
N GLU A 546 -3.79 42.38 23.13
CA GLU A 546 -4.15 43.20 24.29
C GLU A 546 -4.40 42.37 25.55
N LEU A 547 -5.02 41.20 25.40
CA LEU A 547 -5.24 40.26 26.50
C LEU A 547 -3.98 39.53 26.94
N ASN A 548 -2.98 39.34 26.07
CA ASN A 548 -1.77 38.62 26.45
C ASN A 548 -0.99 39.36 27.54
N SER A 549 -0.87 38.74 28.72
CA SER A 549 -0.04 39.24 29.83
C SER A 549 1.34 38.58 29.89
N CYS A 550 1.57 37.53 29.08
CA CYS A 550 2.81 36.75 29.09
C CYS A 550 3.66 37.14 27.87
N GLY A 551 4.63 38.02 28.10
CA GLY A 551 5.49 38.59 27.06
C GLY A 551 5.08 40.01 26.65
N ASP A 552 5.17 40.30 25.35
CA ASP A 552 5.05 41.66 24.79
C ASP A 552 3.61 42.16 24.63
N GLY A 553 2.61 41.45 25.14
CA GLY A 553 1.19 41.79 25.00
C GLY A 553 0.73 43.00 25.82
N GLY A 554 -0.54 43.41 25.62
CA GLY A 554 -1.14 44.60 26.24
C GLY A 554 -1.55 44.44 27.71
N LYS A 555 -1.41 43.23 28.29
CA LYS A 555 -1.61 42.92 29.72
C LYS A 555 -3.01 43.20 30.28
N GLN A 556 -4.03 43.32 29.43
CA GLN A 556 -5.39 43.65 29.86
C GLN A 556 -6.08 42.52 30.63
N SER A 557 -5.63 41.28 30.47
CA SER A 557 -6.21 40.13 31.22
C SER A 557 -5.77 40.08 32.69
N GLY A 558 -4.82 40.92 33.12
CA GLY A 558 -4.36 40.95 34.52
C GLY A 558 -3.54 39.72 34.95
N GLY A 559 -3.00 38.94 34.00
CA GLY A 559 -2.13 37.80 34.30
C GLY A 559 -2.28 36.58 33.36
N GLY A 560 -3.33 36.53 32.53
CA GLY A 560 -3.52 35.42 31.58
C GLY A 560 -2.53 35.47 30.41
N CYS A 561 -2.00 34.30 30.02
CA CYS A 561 -1.18 34.16 28.81
C CYS A 561 -2.08 33.93 27.60
N TYR A 562 -1.88 34.69 26.52
CA TYR A 562 -2.59 34.51 25.26
C TYR A 562 -1.61 34.42 24.09
N LYS A 563 -1.94 33.63 23.07
CA LYS A 563 -1.19 33.55 21.82
C LYS A 563 -2.12 33.65 20.63
N TRP A 564 -1.62 34.25 19.55
CA TRP A 564 -2.25 34.19 18.24
C TRP A 564 -1.66 33.02 17.49
N ALA A 565 -2.45 32.00 17.18
CA ALA A 565 -1.96 30.78 16.56
C ALA A 565 -3.04 30.14 15.70
N SER A 566 -2.67 29.23 14.81
CA SER A 566 -3.61 28.43 14.01
C SER A 566 -4.18 27.24 14.81
N GLY A 567 -3.75 27.05 16.05
CA GLY A 567 -4.20 25.95 16.89
C GLY A 567 -3.64 26.03 18.32
N PRO A 568 -4.20 25.25 19.26
CA PRO A 568 -3.73 25.19 20.64
C PRO A 568 -2.32 24.60 20.75
N GLU A 569 -1.95 23.63 19.92
CA GLU A 569 -0.60 23.03 19.93
C GLU A 569 0.39 23.74 19.00
N GLN A 570 -0.07 24.73 18.24
CA GLN A 570 0.74 25.42 17.25
C GLN A 570 1.59 26.54 17.87
N PRO A 571 2.77 26.84 17.33
CA PRO A 571 3.58 27.97 17.79
C PRO A 571 2.83 29.30 17.62
N ALA A 572 3.17 30.28 18.47
CA ALA A 572 2.58 31.60 18.37
C ALA A 572 3.05 32.31 17.09
N HIS A 573 2.11 32.79 16.29
CA HIS A 573 2.40 33.72 15.22
C HIS A 573 2.90 35.05 15.80
N PRO A 574 3.90 35.68 15.16
CA PRO A 574 4.37 36.99 15.56
C PRO A 574 3.23 38.02 15.62
N TRP A 575 3.24 38.87 16.64
CA TRP A 575 2.26 39.94 16.78
C TRP A 575 2.37 41.00 15.68
N LYS A 576 3.59 41.21 15.17
CA LYS A 576 3.92 42.17 14.12
C LYS A 576 3.84 41.55 12.74
#